data_AF-A0AAD7W4U8-F1
#
_entry.id   AF-A0AAD7W4U8-F1
#
_cell.length_a   1.000
_cell.length_b   1.000
_cell.length_c   1.000
_cell.angle_alpha   90.00
_cell.angle_beta   90.00
_cell.angle_gamma   90.00
#
_symmetry.space_group_name_H-M   'P 1'
#
loop_
_entity.id
_entity.type
_entity.pdbx_description
1 polymer ?
#
loop_
_entity_poly.entity_id
_entity_poly.type
_entity_poly.pdbx_seq_one_letter_code
_entity_poly.pdbx_strand_id
1 'polypeptide(L)'
;MPLLQLWSSRNSQTCCKEEARRWVLAKLWNVRIKNSPPEPLLARTSNPSCPHAPVNHRDKKNNMADQESCSFFLTVCVASFLAVHADIKVYTRVGQLFVYELERETFQNEFEPFLKHYGRVNNDPMVFKCNKQYVPDLPGWLRFTQRHTFDNGFLYGTPLQEDQGKNVIEITVANKRSYDTFRERLVITVGTPGKRMPYQAEFFIPLREIEKVLPPTVQEDIKQDIQRMWGTELLDFVNITSALDRGGRVPLPLAGHYEGVYVKMGTDQYFSECLLRLQTPGHQQECEAGGKISGDCSVCSDPSNCVTWCKSTLIDLSRPVLPPPAPTPGSGVLEVGGLYDPPDSPPSRDYVPDYIVTVIVPLALALILCLLLAYVLCCRREGVEKRDAKTPDIQLYHHRTIHSNTSELRNMAGGRRVPQPLSTLPLFNARTGDRKPPAEALLLPDSPHHGPGILNQHFHLFR
;
A
#
# COMPACT_ATOMS: atom_id res chain seq x y z
N MET A 1 -10.98 -39.30 -46.97
CA MET A 1 -10.95 -37.89 -47.38
C MET A 1 -11.67 -37.08 -46.31
N PRO A 2 -10.94 -36.42 -45.40
CA PRO A 2 -11.48 -36.08 -44.08
C PRO A 2 -11.98 -34.63 -43.97
N LEU A 3 -13.13 -34.51 -43.30
CA LEU A 3 -13.58 -33.36 -42.54
C LEU A 3 -12.76 -33.28 -41.24
N LEU A 4 -11.83 -32.32 -41.15
CA LEU A 4 -11.15 -31.90 -39.90
C LEU A 4 -10.33 -30.62 -40.16
N GLN A 5 -10.99 -29.50 -40.44
CA GLN A 5 -10.37 -28.18 -40.49
C GLN A 5 -11.29 -27.14 -39.85
N LEU A 6 -11.29 -27.04 -38.52
CA LEU A 6 -11.78 -25.84 -37.81
C LEU A 6 -11.34 -25.73 -36.33
N TRP A 7 -10.24 -26.38 -35.92
CA TRP A 7 -9.82 -26.38 -34.51
C TRP A 7 -8.33 -26.13 -34.24
N SER A 8 -7.62 -25.40 -35.12
CA SER A 8 -6.17 -25.19 -34.97
C SER A 8 -5.68 -23.74 -35.16
N SER A 9 -6.52 -22.71 -34.98
CA SER A 9 -6.11 -21.31 -35.21
C SER A 9 -6.45 -20.30 -34.09
N ARG A 10 -6.73 -20.75 -32.86
CA ARG A 10 -7.07 -19.83 -31.74
C ARG A 10 -6.11 -19.78 -30.55
N ASN A 11 -5.09 -20.63 -30.49
CA ASN A 11 -4.17 -20.71 -29.33
C ASN A 11 -2.74 -20.17 -29.58
N SER A 12 -2.48 -19.51 -30.71
CA SER A 12 -1.15 -18.96 -31.04
C SER A 12 -1.05 -17.42 -30.92
N GLN A 13 -2.18 -16.70 -30.85
CA GLN A 13 -2.18 -15.23 -30.81
C GLN A 13 -2.29 -14.61 -29.41
N THR A 14 -2.46 -15.39 -28.36
CA THR A 14 -2.50 -14.91 -26.97
C THR A 14 -1.13 -14.92 -26.28
N CYS A 15 -0.14 -15.66 -26.78
CA CYS A 15 1.20 -15.73 -26.17
C CYS A 15 2.11 -14.55 -26.58
N CYS A 16 1.96 -14.00 -27.78
CA CYS A 16 2.80 -12.88 -28.27
C CYS A 16 2.38 -11.48 -27.76
N LYS A 17 1.27 -11.34 -27.02
CA LYS A 17 0.79 -10.03 -26.53
C LYS A 17 1.21 -9.73 -25.08
N GLU A 18 1.69 -10.73 -24.34
CA GLU A 18 2.14 -10.59 -22.95
C GLU A 18 3.64 -10.28 -22.80
N GLU A 19 4.49 -10.66 -23.76
CA GLU A 19 5.92 -10.31 -23.73
C GLU A 19 6.19 -8.84 -24.13
N ALA A 20 5.34 -8.23 -24.96
CA ALA A 20 5.47 -6.82 -25.34
C ALA A 20 5.17 -5.85 -24.18
N ARG A 21 4.34 -6.24 -23.20
CA ARG A 21 4.05 -5.41 -22.00
C ARG A 21 5.16 -5.48 -20.95
N ARG A 22 5.93 -6.57 -20.89
CA ARG A 22 7.06 -6.71 -19.97
C ARG A 22 8.28 -5.86 -20.38
N TRP A 23 8.48 -5.62 -21.68
CA TRP A 23 9.58 -4.80 -22.17
C TRP A 23 9.39 -3.28 -22.00
N VAL A 24 8.14 -2.79 -21.94
CA VAL A 24 7.86 -1.35 -21.73
C VAL A 24 8.06 -0.95 -20.26
N LEU A 25 7.73 -1.83 -19.31
CA LEU A 25 7.90 -1.58 -17.88
C LEU A 25 9.37 -1.64 -17.42
N ALA A 26 10.19 -2.51 -18.02
CA ALA A 26 11.64 -2.53 -17.76
C ALA A 26 12.36 -1.26 -18.27
N LYS A 27 11.84 -0.62 -19.33
CA LYS A 27 12.41 0.62 -19.89
C LYS A 27 12.05 1.86 -19.07
N LEU A 28 10.90 1.87 -18.40
CA LEU A 28 10.47 2.94 -17.50
C LEU A 28 11.17 2.90 -16.13
N TRP A 29 11.60 1.72 -15.67
CA TRP A 29 12.35 1.58 -14.42
C TRP A 29 13.81 2.04 -14.56
N ASN A 30 14.44 1.80 -15.72
CA ASN A 30 15.81 2.22 -16.01
C ASN A 30 16.01 3.73 -16.28
N VAL A 31 14.93 4.49 -16.49
CA VAL A 31 15.00 5.96 -16.64
C VAL A 31 15.04 6.68 -15.29
N ARG A 32 14.63 6.04 -14.19
CA ARG A 32 14.55 6.67 -12.86
C ARG A 32 15.86 6.66 -12.05
N ILE A 33 16.91 5.99 -12.52
CA ILE A 33 18.21 5.88 -11.81
C ILE A 33 19.29 6.80 -12.42
N LYS A 34 19.00 7.58 -13.46
CA LYS A 34 20.04 8.35 -14.19
C LYS A 34 20.39 9.76 -13.69
N ASN A 35 19.79 10.25 -12.60
CA ASN A 35 20.05 11.62 -12.10
C ASN A 35 20.62 11.61 -10.68
N SER A 36 21.90 11.28 -10.54
CA SER A 36 22.75 11.73 -9.42
C SER A 36 24.24 11.74 -9.86
N PRO A 37 25.05 12.73 -9.45
CA PRO A 37 26.36 13.01 -10.04
C PRO A 37 27.47 12.03 -9.56
N PRO A 38 28.54 11.80 -10.36
CA PRO A 38 29.55 10.79 -10.08
C PRO A 38 30.87 11.38 -9.54
N GLU A 39 31.54 10.67 -8.62
CA GLU A 39 33.00 10.72 -8.42
C GLU A 39 33.50 9.48 -7.64
N PRO A 40 34.79 9.08 -7.72
CA PRO A 40 35.23 8.16 -8.75
C PRO A 40 35.76 6.81 -8.22
N LEU A 41 35.76 5.86 -9.15
CA LEU A 41 36.26 4.48 -9.05
C LEU A 41 37.79 4.43 -8.95
N LEU A 42 38.30 3.61 -8.03
CA LEU A 42 39.62 2.98 -8.15
C LEU A 42 39.43 1.50 -8.52
N ALA A 43 39.90 1.16 -9.71
CA ALA A 43 39.83 -0.15 -10.32
C ALA A 43 40.91 -1.11 -9.81
N ARG A 44 40.62 -2.42 -9.73
CA ARG A 44 41.62 -3.47 -10.03
C ARG A 44 41.05 -4.85 -10.39
N THR A 45 41.13 -5.12 -11.68
CA THR A 45 41.51 -6.35 -12.41
C THR A 45 41.56 -7.74 -11.71
N SER A 46 40.76 -8.66 -12.24
CA SER A 46 41.06 -10.01 -12.76
C SER A 46 41.96 -11.02 -11.99
N ASN A 47 41.31 -12.15 -11.68
CA ASN A 47 41.71 -13.56 -11.85
C ASN A 47 42.73 -14.25 -10.91
N PRO A 48 42.60 -15.59 -10.76
CA PRO A 48 42.72 -16.28 -9.48
C PRO A 48 44.06 -17.01 -9.31
N SER A 49 44.48 -17.17 -8.05
CA SER A 49 45.51 -18.12 -7.65
C SER A 49 45.20 -18.64 -6.25
N CYS A 50 44.99 -19.95 -6.13
CA CYS A 50 44.99 -20.66 -4.86
C CYS A 50 46.41 -20.70 -4.28
N PRO A 51 46.55 -20.68 -2.96
CA PRO A 51 47.15 -21.85 -2.33
C PRO A 51 46.47 -22.31 -1.04
N HIS A 52 46.63 -23.61 -0.80
CA HIS A 52 46.19 -24.38 0.37
C HIS A 52 46.73 -23.86 1.71
N ALA A 53 45.88 -23.84 2.74
CA ALA A 53 46.19 -24.25 4.12
C ALA A 53 44.89 -24.47 4.93
N PRO A 54 44.85 -25.41 5.88
CA PRO A 54 43.61 -26.02 6.37
C PRO A 54 43.00 -25.30 7.59
N VAL A 55 41.66 -25.25 7.64
CA VAL A 55 40.89 -24.81 8.81
C VAL A 55 40.37 -26.04 9.55
N ASN A 56 40.84 -26.22 10.78
CA ASN A 56 40.32 -27.19 11.75
C ASN A 56 38.91 -26.79 12.20
N HIS A 57 37.90 -27.52 11.75
CA HIS A 57 36.56 -27.48 12.35
C HIS A 57 36.50 -28.49 13.50
N ARG A 58 36.44 -28.00 14.74
CA ARG A 58 35.98 -28.81 15.88
C ARG A 58 34.46 -28.99 15.75
N ASP A 59 34.04 -30.21 15.44
CA ASP A 59 32.65 -30.63 15.50
C ASP A 59 32.16 -30.67 16.97
N LYS A 60 31.36 -29.69 17.36
CA LYS A 60 30.40 -29.83 18.46
C LYS A 60 29.09 -30.36 17.88
N LYS A 61 28.97 -31.68 17.74
CA LYS A 61 27.67 -32.34 17.54
C LYS A 61 27.24 -32.92 18.88
N ASN A 62 26.36 -32.21 19.56
CA ASN A 62 25.31 -32.73 20.43
C ASN A 62 24.31 -31.58 20.67
N ASN A 63 23.02 -31.85 20.47
CA ASN A 63 21.84 -30.99 20.69
C ASN A 63 21.35 -30.06 19.55
N MET A 64 21.41 -30.49 18.27
CA MET A 64 20.90 -29.66 17.16
C MET A 64 19.39 -29.77 16.86
N ALA A 65 18.66 -30.77 17.37
CA ALA A 65 17.24 -30.94 17.01
C ALA A 65 16.28 -30.04 17.81
N ASP A 66 16.58 -29.72 19.07
CA ASP A 66 15.75 -28.83 19.89
C ASP A 66 16.06 -27.34 19.66
N GLN A 67 17.26 -27.03 19.15
CA GLN A 67 17.70 -25.65 18.89
C GLN A 67 17.07 -25.05 17.62
N GLU A 68 16.83 -25.86 16.58
CA GLU A 68 16.18 -25.37 15.36
C GLU A 68 14.69 -25.09 15.58
N SER A 69 13.98 -25.98 16.29
CA SER A 69 12.55 -25.78 16.57
C SER A 69 12.29 -24.51 17.37
N CYS A 70 13.13 -24.20 18.36
CA CYS A 70 13.01 -22.96 19.14
C CYS A 70 13.34 -21.70 18.33
N SER A 71 14.26 -21.79 17.37
CA SER A 71 14.61 -20.68 16.46
C SER A 71 13.49 -20.37 15.45
N PHE A 72 12.72 -21.38 15.02
CA PHE A 72 11.59 -21.20 14.11
C PHE A 72 10.41 -20.47 14.76
N PHE A 73 10.12 -20.72 16.04
CA PHE A 73 9.05 -19.99 16.74
C PHE A 73 9.39 -18.50 16.93
N LEU A 74 10.65 -18.18 17.25
CA LEU A 74 11.12 -16.80 17.39
C LEU A 74 11.09 -16.02 16.08
N THR A 75 11.47 -16.65 14.96
CA THR A 75 11.45 -16.00 13.64
C THR A 75 10.03 -15.76 13.12
N VAL A 76 9.08 -16.67 13.38
CA VAL A 76 7.65 -16.48 13.04
C VAL A 76 7.03 -15.35 13.88
N CYS A 77 7.41 -15.22 15.15
CA CYS A 77 6.98 -14.10 16.00
C CYS A 77 7.52 -12.75 15.50
N VAL A 78 8.77 -12.69 15.03
CA VAL A 78 9.37 -11.43 14.52
C VAL A 78 8.85 -11.05 13.14
N ALA A 79 8.60 -12.01 12.24
CA ALA A 79 8.07 -11.76 10.91
C ALA A 79 6.63 -11.21 10.93
N SER A 80 5.83 -11.59 11.94
CA SER A 80 4.46 -11.10 12.13
C SER A 80 4.39 -9.60 12.47
N PHE A 81 5.49 -8.97 12.92
CA PHE A 81 5.51 -7.55 13.29
C PHE A 81 5.88 -6.60 12.14
N LEU A 82 6.28 -7.09 10.97
CA LEU A 82 6.69 -6.26 9.83
C LEU A 82 5.68 -6.36 8.67
N ALA A 83 4.41 -6.06 8.96
CA ALA A 83 3.44 -5.77 7.91
C ALA A 83 3.76 -4.39 7.31
N VAL A 84 4.57 -4.37 6.25
CA VAL A 84 4.86 -3.17 5.46
C VAL A 84 3.60 -2.79 4.70
N HIS A 85 2.92 -1.73 5.14
CA HIS A 85 1.81 -1.14 4.39
C HIS A 85 2.39 -0.24 3.29
N ALA A 86 1.91 -0.41 2.06
CA ALA A 86 2.31 0.46 0.96
C ALA A 86 1.58 1.81 1.07
N ASP A 87 2.33 2.91 1.04
CA ASP A 87 1.76 4.27 1.02
C ASP A 87 1.61 4.74 -0.45
N ILE A 88 0.42 5.23 -0.83
CA ILE A 88 0.21 5.93 -2.10
C ILE A 88 0.83 7.32 -2.01
N LYS A 89 1.66 7.72 -2.98
CA LYS A 89 2.33 9.02 -2.97
C LYS A 89 1.90 9.85 -4.17
N VAL A 90 1.34 11.03 -3.90
CA VAL A 90 0.93 11.99 -4.93
C VAL A 90 1.58 13.35 -4.66
N TYR A 91 1.87 14.09 -5.73
CA TYR A 91 2.51 15.39 -5.66
C TYR A 91 1.59 16.48 -6.22
N THR A 92 1.51 17.61 -5.52
CA THR A 92 0.75 18.79 -5.93
C THR A 92 1.54 20.07 -5.67
N ARG A 93 1.11 21.20 -6.24
CA ARG A 93 1.74 22.52 -6.09
C ARG A 93 0.77 23.51 -5.46
N VAL A 94 1.30 24.48 -4.73
CA VAL A 94 0.49 25.54 -4.13
C VAL A 94 -0.20 26.36 -5.23
N GLY A 95 -1.50 26.61 -5.06
CA GLY A 95 -2.33 27.40 -5.98
C GLY A 95 -2.81 26.67 -7.23
N GLN A 96 -2.58 25.36 -7.34
CA GLN A 96 -3.09 24.53 -8.43
C GLN A 96 -4.18 23.58 -7.90
N LEU A 97 -5.25 23.39 -8.67
CA LEU A 97 -6.28 22.43 -8.32
C LEU A 97 -5.69 21.01 -8.23
N PHE A 98 -5.88 20.37 -7.09
CA PHE A 98 -5.62 18.96 -6.86
C PHE A 98 -6.94 18.19 -6.99
N VAL A 99 -6.93 17.10 -7.75
CA VAL A 99 -8.05 16.15 -7.83
C VAL A 99 -7.46 14.74 -7.79
N TYR A 100 -8.02 13.91 -6.93
CA TYR A 100 -7.68 12.50 -6.79
C TYR A 100 -8.95 11.67 -6.78
N GLU A 101 -9.05 10.73 -7.72
CA GLU A 101 -10.18 9.84 -7.86
C GLU A 101 -9.95 8.57 -7.04
N LEU A 102 -10.91 8.27 -6.17
CA LEU A 102 -10.99 7.04 -5.40
C LEU A 102 -11.80 6.03 -6.22
N GLU A 103 -11.09 5.30 -7.07
CA GLU A 103 -11.66 4.28 -7.94
C GLU A 103 -12.17 3.10 -7.12
N ARG A 104 -13.49 2.94 -7.11
CA ARG A 104 -14.16 1.87 -6.35
C ARG A 104 -13.72 0.48 -6.77
N GLU A 105 -13.47 0.27 -8.06
CA GLU A 105 -13.01 -1.01 -8.60
C GLU A 105 -11.64 -1.42 -8.03
N THR A 106 -10.76 -0.46 -7.78
CA THR A 106 -9.44 -0.71 -7.20
C THR A 106 -9.60 -1.22 -5.77
N PHE A 107 -10.40 -0.56 -4.93
CA PHE A 107 -10.65 -0.99 -3.56
C PHE A 107 -11.49 -2.27 -3.44
N GLN A 108 -12.36 -2.56 -4.41
CA GLN A 108 -13.08 -3.85 -4.49
C GLN A 108 -12.15 -5.05 -4.57
N ASN A 109 -11.02 -4.91 -5.25
CA ASN A 109 -10.06 -5.98 -5.37
C ASN A 109 -9.32 -6.29 -4.05
N GLU A 110 -9.27 -5.34 -3.11
CA GLU A 110 -8.58 -5.49 -1.82
C GLU A 110 -9.40 -6.28 -0.80
N PHE A 111 -10.73 -6.16 -0.83
CA PHE A 111 -11.61 -6.92 0.07
C PHE A 111 -11.68 -8.41 -0.28
N GLU A 112 -11.27 -8.81 -1.49
CA GLU A 112 -11.55 -10.15 -2.02
C GLU A 112 -10.32 -10.88 -2.59
N PRO A 113 -9.56 -11.59 -1.73
CA PRO A 113 -8.70 -12.68 -2.21
C PRO A 113 -9.52 -13.94 -2.58
N PHE A 114 -10.67 -14.18 -1.92
CA PHE A 114 -11.34 -15.48 -1.90
C PHE A 114 -12.40 -15.65 -3.00
N LEU A 115 -13.21 -14.63 -3.32
CA LEU A 115 -14.25 -14.76 -4.36
C LEU A 115 -13.73 -14.69 -5.81
N LYS A 116 -12.50 -14.22 -6.05
CA LYS A 116 -11.87 -14.29 -7.38
C LYS A 116 -11.78 -15.73 -7.90
N HIS A 117 -11.64 -16.72 -7.02
CA HIS A 117 -11.64 -18.14 -7.39
C HIS A 117 -12.96 -18.63 -8.00
N TYR A 118 -14.08 -17.95 -7.74
CA TYR A 118 -15.40 -18.31 -8.24
C TYR A 118 -15.90 -17.42 -9.38
N GLY A 119 -15.06 -16.48 -9.88
CA GLY A 119 -15.38 -15.65 -11.04
C GLY A 119 -16.57 -14.70 -10.86
N ARG A 120 -16.98 -14.41 -9.61
CA ARG A 120 -18.05 -13.45 -9.31
C ARG A 120 -17.46 -12.16 -8.75
N VAL A 121 -17.33 -11.14 -9.60
CA VAL A 121 -17.10 -9.77 -9.15
C VAL A 121 -18.46 -9.17 -8.82
N ASN A 122 -18.74 -8.99 -7.54
CA ASN A 122 -19.99 -8.35 -7.15
C ASN A 122 -19.82 -6.82 -7.17
N ASN A 123 -20.83 -6.13 -7.71
CA ASN A 123 -20.87 -4.67 -7.74
C ASN A 123 -21.27 -4.12 -6.36
N ASP A 124 -20.33 -4.11 -5.42
CA ASP A 124 -20.62 -3.83 -4.01
C ASP A 124 -20.73 -2.31 -3.74
N PRO A 125 -21.73 -1.89 -2.93
CA PRO A 125 -21.81 -0.51 -2.47
C PRO A 125 -20.68 -0.22 -1.49
N MET A 126 -19.93 0.84 -1.76
CA MET A 126 -18.77 1.25 -0.96
C MET A 126 -18.94 2.68 -0.45
N VAL A 127 -18.52 2.88 0.80
CA VAL A 127 -18.45 4.21 1.39
C VAL A 127 -17.01 4.51 1.76
N PHE A 128 -16.54 5.68 1.31
CA PHE A 128 -15.23 6.19 1.64
C PHE A 128 -15.32 7.18 2.79
N LYS A 129 -14.37 7.08 3.72
CA LYS A 129 -14.15 8.08 4.76
C LYS A 129 -12.69 8.49 4.70
N CYS A 130 -12.45 9.77 4.53
CA CYS A 130 -11.10 10.32 4.42
C CYS A 130 -10.84 11.25 5.60
N ASN A 131 -9.70 11.09 6.27
CA ASN A 131 -9.32 11.89 7.43
C ASN A 131 -7.81 12.20 7.38
N LYS A 132 -7.39 13.35 7.90
CA LYS A 132 -5.96 13.62 8.08
C LYS A 132 -5.42 12.66 9.15
N GLN A 133 -4.17 12.22 9.01
CA GLN A 133 -3.58 11.32 9.98
C GLN A 133 -3.62 11.95 11.39
N TYR A 134 -4.12 11.19 12.37
CA TYR A 134 -4.31 11.60 13.78
C TYR A 134 -5.38 12.69 14.03
N VAL A 135 -6.15 13.09 13.02
CA VAL A 135 -7.20 14.12 13.13
C VAL A 135 -8.49 13.58 12.50
N PRO A 136 -9.67 13.83 13.08
CA PRO A 136 -10.94 13.35 12.51
C PRO A 136 -11.30 14.01 11.17
N ASP A 137 -10.83 15.24 10.96
CA ASP A 137 -11.17 16.08 9.82
C ASP A 137 -10.11 16.05 8.71
N LEU A 138 -10.51 16.48 7.52
CA LEU A 138 -9.60 16.73 6.40
C LEU A 138 -8.87 18.08 6.58
N PRO A 139 -7.70 18.29 5.92
CA PRO A 139 -7.10 19.61 5.83
C PRO A 139 -8.09 20.62 5.24
N GLY A 140 -8.10 21.87 5.71
CA GLY A 140 -9.11 22.87 5.32
C GLY A 140 -9.17 23.18 3.81
N TRP A 141 -8.07 22.94 3.09
CA TRP A 141 -8.01 23.10 1.64
C TRP A 141 -8.58 21.92 0.85
N LEU A 142 -8.71 20.73 1.46
CA LEU A 142 -9.09 19.47 0.80
C LEU A 142 -10.51 19.05 1.19
N ARG A 143 -11.31 18.69 0.21
CA ARG A 143 -12.71 18.25 0.37
C ARG A 143 -12.89 16.86 -0.21
N PHE A 144 -13.83 16.11 0.36
CA PHE A 144 -14.25 14.81 -0.15
C PHE A 144 -15.69 14.91 -0.62
N THR A 145 -15.99 14.33 -1.78
CA THR A 145 -17.37 14.16 -2.25
C THR A 145 -17.62 12.78 -2.84
N GLN A 146 -18.84 12.28 -2.66
CA GLN A 146 -19.35 11.06 -3.24
C GLN A 146 -20.88 11.15 -3.30
N ARG A 147 -21.46 11.05 -4.49
CA ARG A 147 -22.92 11.17 -4.69
C ARG A 147 -23.68 9.93 -4.24
N HIS A 148 -23.29 8.76 -4.76
CA HIS A 148 -23.87 7.48 -4.40
C HIS A 148 -22.78 6.48 -3.98
N THR A 149 -23.15 5.51 -3.16
CA THR A 149 -22.28 4.39 -2.75
C THR A 149 -21.78 3.50 -3.91
N PHE A 150 -22.33 3.64 -5.11
CA PHE A 150 -21.88 2.92 -6.31
C PHE A 150 -20.97 3.76 -7.19
N ASP A 151 -20.88 5.07 -6.91
CA ASP A 151 -20.01 5.99 -7.62
C ASP A 151 -18.63 6.04 -6.96
N ASN A 152 -17.65 6.47 -7.74
CA ASN A 152 -16.31 6.77 -7.24
C ASN A 152 -16.35 7.98 -6.30
N GLY A 153 -15.42 8.00 -5.35
CA GLY A 153 -15.20 9.15 -4.49
C GLY A 153 -14.18 10.11 -5.11
N PHE A 154 -14.27 11.40 -4.79
CA PHE A 154 -13.27 12.37 -5.23
C PHE A 154 -12.74 13.17 -4.05
N LEU A 155 -11.41 13.27 -3.97
CA LEU A 155 -10.69 14.20 -3.12
C LEU A 155 -10.22 15.37 -3.97
N TYR A 156 -10.67 16.59 -3.66
CA TYR A 156 -10.34 17.76 -4.45
C TYR A 156 -10.13 19.00 -3.60
N GLY A 157 -9.32 19.94 -4.10
CA GLY A 157 -9.03 21.17 -3.39
C GLY A 157 -7.80 21.89 -3.91
N THR A 158 -7.53 23.08 -3.39
CA THR A 158 -6.37 23.88 -3.81
C THR A 158 -5.53 24.21 -2.59
N PRO A 159 -4.31 23.65 -2.47
CA PRO A 159 -3.47 23.88 -1.30
C PRO A 159 -2.95 25.33 -1.27
N LEU A 160 -2.94 25.92 -0.08
CA LEU A 160 -2.41 27.25 0.18
C LEU A 160 -0.91 27.21 0.53
N GLN A 161 -0.30 28.38 0.71
CA GLN A 161 1.13 28.45 1.08
C GLN A 161 1.40 27.85 2.47
N GLU A 162 0.43 27.91 3.38
CA GLU A 162 0.49 27.32 4.73
C GLU A 162 0.46 25.78 4.71
N ASP A 163 -0.05 25.18 3.64
CA ASP A 163 -0.21 23.73 3.51
C ASP A 163 1.01 23.03 2.91
N GLN A 164 2.13 23.76 2.72
CA GLN A 164 3.36 23.22 2.17
C GLN A 164 3.92 22.08 3.04
N GLY A 165 4.42 21.03 2.37
CA GLY A 165 4.97 19.86 3.04
C GLY A 165 4.16 18.59 2.79
N LYS A 166 4.25 17.65 3.73
CA LYS A 166 3.64 16.32 3.61
C LYS A 166 2.33 16.27 4.38
N ASN A 167 1.23 16.09 3.65
CA ASN A 167 -0.09 15.84 4.21
C ASN A 167 -0.44 14.36 4.04
N VAL A 168 -0.57 13.63 5.14
CA VAL A 168 -0.96 12.22 5.12
C VAL A 168 -2.45 12.11 5.40
N ILE A 169 -3.18 11.52 4.46
CA ILE A 169 -4.61 11.26 4.51
C ILE A 169 -4.81 9.75 4.68
N GLU A 170 -5.55 9.36 5.71
CA GLU A 170 -6.03 8.00 5.89
C GLU A 170 -7.36 7.85 5.15
N ILE A 171 -7.45 6.86 4.27
CA ILE A 171 -8.64 6.52 3.51
C ILE A 171 -9.15 5.22 4.09
N THR A 172 -10.32 5.27 4.72
CA THR A 172 -11.04 4.09 5.19
C THR A 172 -12.17 3.80 4.21
N VAL A 173 -12.13 2.63 3.58
CA VAL A 173 -13.19 2.13 2.71
C VAL A 173 -14.00 1.11 3.50
N ALA A 174 -15.32 1.23 3.47
CA ALA A 174 -16.22 0.28 4.08
C ALA A 174 -17.17 -0.31 3.03
N ASN A 175 -17.16 -1.64 2.90
CA ASN A 175 -18.15 -2.34 2.10
C ASN A 175 -19.49 -2.36 2.86
N LYS A 176 -20.54 -1.77 2.30
CA LYS A 176 -21.85 -1.70 2.97
C LYS A 176 -22.58 -3.04 3.01
N ARG A 177 -22.16 -4.02 2.23
CA ARG A 177 -22.77 -5.36 2.20
C ARG A 177 -22.10 -6.32 3.19
N SER A 178 -20.77 -6.44 3.12
CA SER A 178 -20.02 -7.35 3.98
C SER A 178 -19.61 -6.74 5.33
N TYR A 179 -19.68 -5.40 5.44
CA TYR A 179 -19.16 -4.63 6.57
C TYR A 179 -17.64 -4.71 6.76
N ASP A 180 -16.92 -5.28 5.79
CA ASP A 180 -15.46 -5.26 5.82
C ASP A 180 -14.94 -3.85 5.64
N THR A 181 -13.83 -3.56 6.30
CA THR A 181 -13.16 -2.27 6.22
C THR A 181 -11.71 -2.44 5.79
N PHE A 182 -11.28 -1.58 4.88
CA PHE A 182 -9.92 -1.52 4.38
C PHE A 182 -9.38 -0.11 4.61
N ARG A 183 -8.11 -0.02 4.99
CA ARG A 183 -7.46 1.26 5.27
C ARG A 183 -6.22 1.41 4.41
N GLU A 184 -6.12 2.57 3.78
CA GLU A 184 -4.96 2.94 2.96
C GLU A 184 -4.48 4.35 3.32
N ARG A 185 -3.18 4.59 3.13
CA ARG A 185 -2.57 5.89 3.42
C ARG A 185 -2.17 6.58 2.13
N LEU A 186 -2.77 7.75 1.89
CA LEU A 186 -2.45 8.66 0.80
C LEU A 186 -1.55 9.79 1.30
N VAL A 187 -0.33 9.84 0.81
CA VAL A 187 0.66 10.88 1.14
C VAL A 187 0.68 11.92 0.03
N ILE A 188 0.12 13.09 0.31
CA ILE A 188 0.11 14.24 -0.59
C ILE A 188 1.32 15.13 -0.24
N THR A 189 2.25 15.26 -1.18
CA THR A 189 3.40 16.17 -1.03
C THR A 189 3.10 17.47 -1.77
N VAL A 190 2.90 18.55 -1.00
CA VAL A 190 2.68 19.91 -1.52
C VAL A 190 4.04 20.57 -1.70
N GLY A 191 4.41 20.84 -2.96
CA GLY A 191 5.64 21.51 -3.33
C GLY A 191 5.54 23.04 -3.34
N THR A 192 6.57 23.68 -3.91
CA THR A 192 6.63 25.13 -4.08
C THR A 192 5.46 25.68 -4.93
N PRO A 193 5.15 26.98 -4.84
CA PRO A 193 4.12 27.61 -5.66
C PRO A 193 4.27 27.29 -7.15
N GLY A 194 3.13 27.02 -7.78
CA GLY A 194 3.04 26.72 -9.21
C GLY A 194 3.27 27.96 -10.10
N LYS A 195 2.77 27.89 -11.34
CA LYS A 195 2.81 29.00 -12.29
C LYS A 195 2.07 30.20 -11.70
N ARG A 196 2.66 31.40 -11.78
CA ARG A 196 1.97 32.63 -11.37
C ARG A 196 0.85 32.93 -12.37
N MET A 197 -0.38 32.99 -11.89
CA MET A 197 -1.58 33.29 -12.67
C MET A 197 -2.25 34.54 -12.08
N PRO A 198 -1.75 35.75 -12.43
CA PRO A 198 -2.28 37.00 -11.92
C PRO A 198 -3.70 37.29 -12.40
N TYR A 199 -4.06 36.86 -13.61
CA TYR A 199 -5.39 37.08 -14.17
C TYR A 199 -6.21 35.81 -13.96
N GLN A 200 -7.27 35.93 -13.18
CA GLN A 200 -8.17 34.82 -12.86
C GLN A 200 -9.61 35.22 -13.21
N ALA A 201 -10.42 34.24 -13.62
CA ALA A 201 -11.85 34.42 -13.72
C ALA A 201 -12.57 33.25 -13.10
N GLU A 202 -13.75 33.55 -12.59
CA GLU A 202 -14.65 32.59 -11.99
C GLU A 202 -15.90 32.49 -12.83
N PHE A 203 -16.26 31.27 -13.18
CA PHE A 203 -17.36 30.92 -14.07
C PHE A 203 -18.35 30.02 -13.33
N PHE A 204 -19.65 30.25 -13.51
CA PHE A 204 -20.70 29.45 -12.90
C PHE A 204 -21.34 28.51 -13.91
N ILE A 205 -21.34 27.21 -13.64
CA ILE A 205 -21.98 26.17 -14.47
C ILE A 205 -23.25 25.70 -13.74
N PRO A 206 -24.46 26.03 -14.21
CA PRO A 206 -25.70 25.75 -13.49
C PRO A 206 -26.18 24.31 -13.62
N LEU A 207 -25.90 23.62 -14.73
CA LEU A 207 -26.48 22.30 -15.06
C LEU A 207 -25.54 21.13 -14.73
N ARG A 208 -24.66 21.31 -13.74
CA ARG A 208 -23.69 20.29 -13.32
C ARG A 208 -23.62 20.14 -11.80
N GLU A 209 -23.27 18.93 -11.41
CA GLU A 209 -22.87 18.55 -10.05
C GLU A 209 -21.34 18.49 -9.99
N ILE A 210 -20.78 18.67 -8.80
CA ILE A 210 -19.33 18.74 -8.61
C ILE A 210 -18.63 17.44 -9.06
N GLU A 211 -19.19 16.28 -8.71
CA GLU A 211 -18.66 14.95 -9.02
C GLU A 211 -18.57 14.69 -10.53
N LYS A 212 -19.38 15.38 -11.33
CA LYS A 212 -19.41 15.22 -12.79
C LYS A 212 -18.44 16.16 -13.50
N VAL A 213 -17.94 17.19 -12.81
CA VAL A 213 -16.95 18.15 -13.33
C VAL A 213 -15.52 17.74 -12.98
N LEU A 214 -15.33 17.02 -11.86
CA LEU A 214 -14.01 16.57 -11.40
C LEU A 214 -13.27 15.58 -12.32
N PRO A 215 -13.92 14.70 -13.12
CA PRO A 215 -13.21 13.81 -14.03
C PRO A 215 -12.37 14.58 -15.07
N PRO A 216 -11.16 14.09 -15.42
CA PRO A 216 -10.23 14.82 -16.28
C PRO A 216 -10.77 15.05 -17.70
N THR A 217 -11.64 14.16 -18.19
CA THR A 217 -12.29 14.30 -19.51
C THR A 217 -13.16 15.55 -19.56
N VAL A 218 -14.02 15.75 -18.56
CA VAL A 218 -14.95 16.89 -18.50
C VAL A 218 -14.20 18.19 -18.19
N GLN A 219 -13.14 18.12 -17.38
CA GLN A 219 -12.26 19.29 -17.16
C GLN A 219 -11.64 19.78 -18.46
N GLU A 220 -11.22 18.87 -19.34
CA GLU A 220 -10.63 19.25 -20.63
C GLU A 220 -11.67 19.87 -21.58
N ASP A 221 -12.89 19.33 -21.63
CA ASP A 221 -13.98 19.91 -22.43
C ASP A 221 -14.30 21.35 -21.98
N ILE A 222 -14.43 21.57 -20.66
CA ILE A 222 -14.65 22.90 -20.08
C ILE A 222 -13.46 23.82 -20.35
N LYS A 223 -12.24 23.31 -20.24
CA LYS A 223 -11.02 24.07 -20.54
C LYS A 223 -11.00 24.53 -21.99
N GLN A 224 -11.34 23.67 -22.95
CA GLN A 224 -11.39 24.03 -24.37
C GLN A 224 -12.45 25.09 -24.69
N ASP A 225 -13.63 25.00 -24.06
CA ASP A 225 -14.67 26.02 -24.19
C ASP A 225 -14.18 27.38 -23.67
N ILE A 226 -13.54 27.40 -22.49
CA ILE A 226 -13.03 28.64 -21.89
C ILE A 226 -11.80 29.17 -22.62
N GLN A 227 -10.92 28.32 -23.14
CA GLN A 227 -9.79 28.72 -23.98
C GLN A 227 -10.24 29.47 -25.22
N ARG A 228 -11.35 29.04 -25.85
CA ARG A 228 -11.94 29.77 -26.99
C ARG A 228 -12.51 31.13 -26.61
N MET A 229 -13.15 31.24 -25.44
CA MET A 229 -13.65 32.52 -24.92
C MET A 229 -12.53 33.48 -24.50
N TRP A 230 -11.45 32.95 -23.94
CA TRP A 230 -10.31 33.72 -23.46
C TRP A 230 -9.31 34.06 -24.58
N GLY A 231 -9.27 33.28 -25.65
CA GLY A 231 -8.30 33.44 -26.75
C GLY A 231 -6.87 33.03 -26.38
N THR A 232 -6.70 32.15 -25.39
CA THR A 232 -5.39 31.66 -24.95
C THR A 232 -5.40 30.17 -24.65
N GLU A 233 -4.29 29.49 -24.94
CA GLU A 233 -4.10 28.07 -24.60
C GLU A 233 -3.56 27.88 -23.17
N LEU A 234 -2.92 28.92 -22.59
CA LEU A 234 -2.22 28.87 -21.30
C LEU A 234 -3.16 29.08 -20.11
N LEU A 235 -4.17 28.21 -20.00
CA LEU A 235 -5.22 28.28 -18.99
C LEU A 235 -5.19 27.06 -18.07
N ASP A 236 -5.17 27.29 -16.76
CA ASP A 236 -5.18 26.21 -15.76
C ASP A 236 -6.28 26.43 -14.71
N PHE A 237 -6.76 25.33 -14.14
CA PHE A 237 -7.72 25.35 -13.04
C PHE A 237 -7.04 25.80 -11.75
N VAL A 238 -7.56 26.88 -11.16
CA VAL A 238 -7.12 27.39 -9.86
C VAL A 238 -7.92 26.74 -8.75
N ASN A 239 -9.25 26.68 -8.89
CA ASN A 239 -10.14 26.11 -7.89
C ASN A 239 -11.46 25.67 -8.53
N ILE A 240 -12.11 24.66 -7.95
CA ILE A 240 -13.47 24.26 -8.28
C ILE A 240 -14.23 24.15 -6.97
N THR A 241 -15.34 24.86 -6.86
CA THR A 241 -16.16 24.89 -5.63
C THR A 241 -17.61 24.57 -5.96
N SER A 242 -18.25 23.75 -5.12
CA SER A 242 -19.70 23.54 -5.24
C SER A 242 -20.44 24.84 -4.91
N ALA A 243 -21.58 25.08 -5.55
CA ALA A 243 -22.45 26.18 -5.14
C ALA A 243 -22.96 26.01 -3.70
N LEU A 244 -23.07 24.76 -3.20
CA LEU A 244 -23.47 24.47 -1.83
C LEU A 244 -22.48 25.01 -0.81
N ASP A 245 -21.18 24.90 -1.10
CA ASP A 245 -20.11 25.40 -0.23
C ASP A 245 -20.16 26.93 -0.04
N ARG A 246 -20.85 27.66 -0.94
CA ARG A 246 -21.04 29.11 -0.89
C ARG A 246 -22.37 29.54 -0.29
N GLY A 247 -23.05 28.64 0.42
CA GLY A 247 -24.38 28.91 0.98
C GLY A 247 -25.52 28.76 -0.04
N GLY A 248 -25.26 28.07 -1.15
CA GLY A 248 -26.31 27.63 -2.07
C GLY A 248 -27.26 26.66 -1.38
N ARG A 249 -28.52 26.64 -1.83
CA ARG A 249 -29.51 25.67 -1.33
C ARG A 249 -29.30 24.33 -2.01
N VAL A 250 -29.43 23.25 -1.26
CA VAL A 250 -29.50 21.90 -1.82
C VAL A 250 -30.78 21.80 -2.65
N PRO A 251 -30.68 21.60 -3.98
CA PRO A 251 -31.86 21.45 -4.80
C PRO A 251 -32.59 20.17 -4.44
N LEU A 252 -33.91 20.16 -4.63
CA LEU A 252 -34.67 18.92 -4.55
C LEU A 252 -34.16 17.96 -5.64
N PRO A 253 -34.11 16.64 -5.37
CA PRO A 253 -33.65 15.63 -6.32
C PRO A 253 -34.68 15.41 -7.44
N LEU A 254 -34.89 16.44 -8.26
CA LEU A 254 -35.79 16.47 -9.41
C LEU A 254 -34.94 16.57 -10.67
N ALA A 255 -35.39 15.94 -11.76
CA ALA A 255 -34.71 16.02 -13.05
C ALA A 255 -34.57 17.49 -13.50
N GLY A 256 -33.37 17.87 -13.94
CA GLY A 256 -33.07 19.23 -14.41
C GLY A 256 -32.74 20.24 -13.31
N HIS A 257 -32.78 19.87 -12.04
CA HIS A 257 -32.33 20.72 -10.93
C HIS A 257 -30.95 20.25 -10.46
N TYR A 258 -29.97 21.13 -10.54
CA TYR A 258 -28.59 20.85 -10.17
C TYR A 258 -28.09 21.89 -9.17
N GLU A 259 -27.09 21.51 -8.39
CA GLU A 259 -26.47 22.40 -7.39
C GLU A 259 -25.74 23.55 -8.08
N GLY A 260 -25.08 23.24 -9.20
CA GLY A 260 -24.21 24.14 -9.92
C GLY A 260 -22.80 24.17 -9.33
N VAL A 261 -21.83 24.51 -10.18
CA VAL A 261 -20.41 24.49 -9.84
C VAL A 261 -19.77 25.80 -10.24
N TYR A 262 -18.95 26.36 -9.35
CA TYR A 262 -18.07 27.49 -9.68
C TYR A 262 -16.70 26.97 -10.05
N VAL A 263 -16.25 27.33 -11.25
CA VAL A 263 -14.95 26.97 -11.80
C VAL A 263 -14.11 28.24 -11.87
N LYS A 264 -12.98 28.24 -11.16
CA LYS A 264 -12.01 29.32 -11.18
C LYS A 264 -10.81 28.92 -12.02
N MET A 265 -10.54 29.69 -13.06
CA MET A 265 -9.40 29.49 -13.95
C MET A 265 -8.44 30.67 -13.91
N GLY A 266 -7.18 30.41 -14.21
CA GLY A 266 -6.11 31.40 -14.14
C GLY A 266 -5.16 31.29 -15.33
N THR A 267 -4.64 32.44 -15.73
CA THR A 267 -3.63 32.57 -16.78
C THR A 267 -2.65 33.72 -16.44
N ASP A 268 -1.56 33.76 -17.20
CA ASP A 268 -0.60 34.87 -17.23
C ASP A 268 -0.97 35.95 -18.24
N GLN A 269 -1.88 35.67 -19.17
CA GLN A 269 -2.33 36.62 -20.19
C GLN A 269 -3.52 37.47 -19.72
N TYR A 270 -3.57 38.71 -20.19
CA TYR A 270 -4.67 39.62 -19.87
C TYR A 270 -6.02 39.11 -20.44
N PHE A 271 -7.12 39.63 -19.92
CA PHE A 271 -8.47 39.26 -20.35
C PHE A 271 -8.74 39.60 -21.82
N SER A 272 -9.50 38.74 -22.52
CA SER A 272 -9.99 39.02 -23.88
C SER A 272 -11.02 40.14 -23.89
N GLU A 273 -11.25 40.75 -25.05
CA GLU A 273 -12.32 41.75 -25.24
C GLU A 273 -13.69 41.19 -24.84
N CYS A 274 -13.91 39.90 -25.11
CA CYS A 274 -15.10 39.16 -24.73
C CYS A 274 -15.32 39.17 -23.20
N LEU A 275 -14.28 38.81 -22.43
CA LEU A 275 -14.36 38.76 -20.97
C LEU A 275 -14.47 40.15 -20.36
N LEU A 276 -13.78 41.15 -20.92
CA LEU A 276 -13.88 42.53 -20.44
C LEU A 276 -15.31 43.10 -20.50
N ARG A 277 -16.18 42.56 -21.36
CA ARG A 277 -17.62 42.91 -21.37
C ARG A 277 -18.31 42.61 -20.04
N LEU A 278 -17.84 41.64 -19.27
CA LEU A 278 -18.38 41.31 -17.94
C LEU A 278 -18.29 42.48 -16.95
N GLN A 279 -17.34 43.40 -17.13
CA GLN A 279 -17.21 44.59 -16.29
C GLN A 279 -18.00 45.80 -16.81
N THR A 280 -18.64 45.70 -17.98
CA THR A 280 -19.36 46.83 -18.57
C THR A 280 -20.75 47.00 -17.95
N PRO A 281 -21.25 48.25 -17.79
CA PRO A 281 -22.58 48.50 -17.24
C PRO A 281 -23.71 47.97 -18.13
N GLY A 282 -23.46 47.82 -19.44
CA GLY A 282 -24.40 47.18 -20.37
C GLY A 282 -24.68 45.72 -20.03
N HIS A 283 -23.64 44.96 -19.66
CA HIS A 283 -23.78 43.56 -19.21
C HIS A 283 -24.65 43.43 -17.95
N GLN A 284 -24.52 44.36 -17.01
CA GLN A 284 -25.36 44.37 -15.81
C GLN A 284 -26.85 44.55 -16.16
N GLN A 285 -27.17 45.47 -17.08
CA GLN A 285 -28.54 45.69 -17.55
C GLN A 285 -29.08 44.50 -18.34
N GLU A 286 -28.26 43.86 -19.17
CA GLU A 286 -28.64 42.64 -19.90
C GLU A 286 -28.97 41.50 -18.92
N CYS A 287 -28.19 41.34 -17.85
CA CYS A 287 -28.45 40.32 -16.84
C CYS A 287 -29.71 40.60 -16.01
N GLU A 288 -30.01 41.85 -15.71
CA GLU A 288 -31.26 42.26 -15.06
C GLU A 288 -32.48 42.02 -15.97
N ALA A 289 -32.31 42.17 -17.28
CA ALA A 289 -33.33 41.90 -18.29
C ALA A 289 -33.52 40.39 -18.59
N GLY A 290 -32.83 39.49 -17.87
CA GLY A 290 -32.87 38.04 -18.11
C GLY A 290 -32.12 37.60 -19.38
N GLY A 291 -31.19 38.44 -19.85
CA GLY A 291 -30.49 38.32 -21.11
C GLY A 291 -29.73 37.01 -21.26
N LYS A 292 -30.10 36.26 -22.31
CA LYS A 292 -29.26 35.25 -22.93
C LYS A 292 -28.16 35.99 -23.69
N ILE A 293 -26.90 35.65 -23.44
CA ILE A 293 -25.74 36.26 -24.13
C ILE A 293 -25.99 36.26 -25.64
N SER A 294 -25.80 37.40 -26.29
CA SER A 294 -25.81 37.52 -27.74
C SER A 294 -24.39 37.87 -28.21
N GLY A 295 -23.69 36.91 -28.82
CA GLY A 295 -22.38 37.13 -29.45
C GLY A 295 -21.45 35.90 -29.46
N ASP A 296 -20.24 36.08 -30.02
CA ASP A 296 -19.20 35.04 -30.18
C ASP A 296 -18.65 34.45 -28.87
N CYS A 297 -19.05 35.03 -27.73
CA CYS A 297 -18.66 34.62 -26.38
C CYS A 297 -19.45 33.42 -25.83
N SER A 298 -20.57 33.04 -26.45
CA SER A 298 -21.47 32.00 -25.93
C SER A 298 -21.27 30.66 -26.63
N VAL A 299 -20.02 30.30 -26.95
CA VAL A 299 -19.71 29.01 -27.57
C VAL A 299 -19.42 28.00 -26.48
N CYS A 300 -20.35 27.07 -26.26
CA CYS A 300 -20.09 25.85 -25.51
C CYS A 300 -20.26 24.64 -26.42
N SER A 301 -19.43 23.62 -26.23
CA SER A 301 -19.59 22.35 -26.94
C SER A 301 -20.78 21.57 -26.39
N ASP A 302 -20.89 21.53 -25.06
CA ASP A 302 -21.94 20.82 -24.35
C ASP A 302 -22.89 21.79 -23.63
N PRO A 303 -24.22 21.68 -23.83
CA PRO A 303 -25.18 22.56 -23.18
C PRO A 303 -25.20 22.42 -21.66
N SER A 304 -24.76 21.28 -21.12
CA SER A 304 -24.66 21.04 -19.68
C SER A 304 -23.43 21.71 -19.05
N ASN A 305 -22.33 21.85 -19.81
CA ASN A 305 -21.09 22.50 -19.37
C ASN A 305 -21.08 24.01 -19.62
N CYS A 306 -22.16 24.55 -20.20
CA CYS A 306 -22.25 25.97 -20.48
C CYS A 306 -22.16 26.82 -19.21
N VAL A 307 -21.33 27.85 -19.29
CA VAL A 307 -21.16 28.85 -18.26
C VAL A 307 -22.28 29.89 -18.33
N THR A 308 -22.72 30.36 -17.17
CA THR A 308 -23.63 31.51 -17.04
C THR A 308 -22.85 32.80 -16.88
N TRP A 309 -23.01 33.71 -17.85
CA TRP A 309 -22.33 35.02 -17.89
C TRP A 309 -22.69 35.95 -16.72
N CYS A 310 -23.95 35.90 -16.28
CA CYS A 310 -24.43 36.83 -15.26
C CYS A 310 -23.89 36.56 -13.85
N LYS A 311 -23.26 35.40 -13.64
CA LYS A 311 -22.65 35.02 -12.37
C LYS A 311 -21.13 34.87 -12.47
N SER A 312 -20.53 35.17 -13.62
CA SER A 312 -19.08 35.12 -13.78
C SER A 312 -18.42 36.42 -13.33
N THR A 313 -17.25 36.30 -12.70
CA THR A 313 -16.49 37.45 -12.18
C THR A 313 -15.04 37.39 -12.64
N LEU A 314 -14.47 38.57 -12.93
CA LEU A 314 -13.06 38.72 -13.29
C LEU A 314 -12.26 39.20 -12.09
N ILE A 315 -11.11 38.58 -11.85
CA ILE A 315 -10.25 38.84 -10.70
C ILE A 315 -8.84 39.15 -11.21
N ASP A 316 -8.42 40.40 -11.04
CA ASP A 316 -7.07 40.85 -11.34
C ASP A 316 -6.22 40.88 -10.05
N LEU A 317 -5.33 39.89 -9.89
CA LEU A 317 -4.38 39.80 -8.78
C LEU A 317 -3.02 40.43 -9.12
N SER A 318 -2.88 41.10 -10.27
CA SER A 318 -1.64 41.83 -10.60
C SER A 318 -1.43 43.04 -9.69
N ARG A 319 -2.52 43.62 -9.16
CA ARG A 319 -2.49 44.72 -8.21
C ARG A 319 -2.61 44.16 -6.79
N PRO A 320 -1.77 44.62 -5.83
CA PRO A 320 -1.96 44.24 -4.44
C PRO A 320 -3.34 44.72 -3.99
N VAL A 321 -4.18 43.77 -3.59
CA VAL A 321 -5.46 44.08 -2.94
C VAL A 321 -5.13 44.89 -1.69
N LEU A 322 -5.62 46.13 -1.62
CA LEU A 322 -5.53 46.92 -0.40
C LEU A 322 -6.15 46.06 0.71
N PRO A 323 -5.45 45.84 1.84
CA PRO A 323 -6.01 45.06 2.94
C PRO A 323 -7.39 45.65 3.27
N PRO A 324 -8.44 44.81 3.41
CA PRO A 324 -9.75 45.31 3.79
C PRO A 324 -9.58 46.17 5.05
N PRO A 325 -10.29 47.31 5.14
CA PRO A 325 -10.22 48.13 6.34
C PRO A 325 -10.50 47.22 7.54
N ALA A 326 -9.65 47.30 8.56
CA ALA A 326 -9.77 46.48 9.75
C ALA A 326 -11.24 46.52 10.19
N PRO A 327 -11.89 45.34 10.37
CA PRO A 327 -13.29 45.33 10.73
C PRO A 327 -13.44 46.19 11.98
N THR A 328 -14.28 47.22 11.92
CA THR A 328 -14.57 48.05 13.08
C THR A 328 -15.07 47.11 14.16
N PRO A 329 -14.33 46.91 15.27
CA PRO A 329 -14.81 46.07 16.34
C PRO A 329 -16.08 46.75 16.86
N GLY A 330 -17.25 46.18 16.52
CA GLY A 330 -18.46 46.47 17.27
C GLY A 330 -18.19 46.12 18.73
N SER A 331 -18.87 46.79 19.67
CA SER A 331 -18.59 46.61 21.11
C SER A 331 -18.54 45.16 21.57
N GLY A 332 -19.09 44.19 20.83
CA GLY A 332 -18.88 42.76 21.08
C GLY A 332 -19.41 42.28 22.44
N VAL A 333 -20.05 43.18 23.19
CA VAL A 333 -20.68 42.92 24.47
C VAL A 333 -22.03 42.30 24.16
N LEU A 334 -22.03 40.99 23.95
CA LEU A 334 -23.10 40.17 24.52
C LEU A 334 -23.13 40.49 26.02
N GLU A 335 -24.32 40.62 26.62
CA GLU A 335 -24.46 40.80 28.08
C GLU A 335 -23.52 39.84 28.78
N VAL A 336 -22.82 40.31 29.81
CA VAL A 336 -21.80 39.56 30.57
C VAL A 336 -22.44 38.31 31.16
N GLY A 337 -22.55 37.27 30.33
CA GLY A 337 -22.72 35.90 30.74
C GLY A 337 -21.49 35.57 31.55
N GLY A 338 -21.72 35.08 32.77
CA GLY A 338 -20.68 34.85 33.76
C GLY A 338 -19.45 34.17 33.17
N LEU A 339 -18.29 34.52 33.73
CA LEU A 339 -16.97 34.02 33.36
C LEU A 339 -17.02 32.50 33.16
N TYR A 340 -17.06 32.07 31.89
CA TYR A 340 -16.93 30.67 31.53
C TYR A 340 -15.45 30.35 31.63
N ASP A 341 -15.06 29.68 32.72
CA ASP A 341 -13.71 29.20 32.96
C ASP A 341 -13.70 27.71 32.60
N PRO A 342 -13.47 27.36 31.31
CA PRO A 342 -13.36 25.96 30.94
C PRO A 342 -12.17 25.36 31.68
N PRO A 343 -12.25 24.12 32.19
CA PRO A 343 -11.08 23.45 32.74
C PRO A 343 -9.98 23.39 31.68
N ASP A 344 -8.82 24.00 31.95
CA ASP A 344 -7.67 24.14 31.03
C ASP A 344 -7.15 22.81 30.48
N SER A 345 -7.52 21.69 31.09
CA SER A 345 -7.31 20.33 30.57
C SER A 345 -8.00 19.33 31.50
N PRO A 346 -8.38 18.14 31.01
CA PRO A 346 -8.74 17.05 31.91
C PRO A 346 -7.53 16.74 32.82
N PRO A 347 -7.77 16.38 34.10
CA PRO A 347 -6.68 16.00 35.00
C PRO A 347 -5.86 14.88 34.35
N SER A 348 -4.53 15.01 34.34
CA SER A 348 -3.63 14.01 33.78
C SER A 348 -3.88 12.67 34.47
N ARG A 349 -4.48 11.73 33.75
CA ARG A 349 -4.70 10.36 34.24
C ARG A 349 -3.49 9.51 33.85
N ASP A 350 -2.81 8.98 34.85
CA ASP A 350 -1.70 8.07 34.62
C ASP A 350 -2.22 6.71 34.14
N TYR A 351 -1.98 6.40 32.86
CA TYR A 351 -2.36 5.11 32.24
C TYR A 351 -1.32 4.01 32.48
N VAL A 352 -0.20 4.32 33.12
CA VAL A 352 0.86 3.37 33.46
C VAL A 352 0.36 2.17 34.27
N PRO A 353 -0.44 2.31 35.35
CA PRO A 353 -0.98 1.16 36.07
C PRO A 353 -1.92 0.32 35.20
N ASP A 354 -2.79 0.95 34.42
CA ASP A 354 -3.72 0.26 33.52
C ASP A 354 -2.96 -0.52 32.43
N TYR A 355 -1.86 0.03 31.90
CA TYR A 355 -0.97 -0.64 30.95
C TYR A 355 -0.22 -1.82 31.58
N ILE A 356 0.26 -1.69 32.81
CA ILE A 356 0.93 -2.79 33.53
C ILE A 356 -0.03 -3.97 33.70
N VAL A 357 -1.27 -3.70 34.14
CA VAL A 357 -2.26 -4.75 34.41
C VAL A 357 -2.79 -5.39 33.12
N THR A 358 -3.06 -4.59 32.08
CA THR A 358 -3.69 -5.09 30.85
C THR A 358 -2.70 -5.70 29.85
N VAL A 359 -1.46 -5.22 29.82
CA VAL A 359 -0.47 -5.63 28.80
C VAL A 359 0.69 -6.40 29.41
N ILE A 360 1.34 -5.85 30.44
CA ILE A 360 2.59 -6.43 30.98
C ILE A 360 2.31 -7.74 31.75
N VAL A 361 1.29 -7.78 32.61
CA VAL A 361 0.96 -8.98 33.40
C VAL A 361 0.61 -10.18 32.51
N PRO A 362 -0.32 -10.09 31.53
CA PRO A 362 -0.63 -11.22 30.64
C PRO A 362 0.57 -11.64 29.79
N LEU A 363 1.40 -10.69 29.33
CA LEU A 363 2.58 -11.00 28.53
C LEU A 363 3.65 -11.72 29.36
N ALA A 364 3.88 -11.31 30.61
CA ALA A 364 4.78 -12.00 31.52
C ALA A 364 4.27 -13.43 31.84
N LEU A 365 2.97 -13.59 32.05
CA LEU A 365 2.33 -14.88 32.28
C LEU A 365 2.48 -15.81 31.06
N ALA A 366 2.25 -15.27 29.85
CA ALA A 366 2.47 -15.98 28.61
C ALA A 366 3.94 -16.39 28.44
N LEU A 367 4.90 -15.50 28.75
CA LEU A 367 6.33 -15.82 28.70
C LEU A 367 6.71 -16.92 29.69
N ILE A 368 6.19 -16.87 30.93
CA ILE A 368 6.42 -17.91 31.93
C ILE A 368 5.85 -19.25 31.46
N LEU A 369 4.63 -19.26 30.91
CA LEU A 369 4.01 -20.46 30.34
C LEU A 369 4.80 -21.01 29.15
N CYS A 370 5.30 -20.13 28.28
CA CYS A 370 6.19 -20.51 27.17
C CYS A 370 7.50 -21.11 27.67
N LEU A 371 8.13 -20.52 28.70
CA LEU A 371 9.36 -21.06 29.30
C LEU A 371 9.11 -22.41 29.99
N LEU A 372 7.98 -22.57 30.68
CA LEU A 372 7.58 -23.85 31.27
C LEU A 372 7.32 -24.91 30.19
N LEU A 373 6.62 -24.56 29.12
CA LEU A 373 6.39 -25.45 27.99
C LEU A 373 7.71 -25.81 27.30
N ALA A 374 8.60 -24.86 27.06
CA ALA A 374 9.93 -25.10 26.50
C ALA A 374 10.75 -26.02 27.42
N TYR A 375 10.71 -25.82 28.74
CA TYR A 375 11.37 -26.70 29.69
C TYR A 375 10.79 -28.12 29.66
N VAL A 376 9.48 -28.29 29.58
CA VAL A 376 8.85 -29.61 29.50
C VAL A 376 9.13 -30.29 28.15
N LEU A 377 9.09 -29.55 27.05
CA LEU A 377 9.24 -30.09 25.70
C LEU A 377 10.69 -30.30 25.28
N CYS A 378 11.64 -29.50 25.78
CA CYS A 378 13.07 -29.62 25.46
C CYS A 378 13.84 -30.33 26.58
N CYS A 379 13.63 -29.97 27.85
CA CYS A 379 14.41 -30.56 28.96
C CYS A 379 13.79 -31.86 29.52
N ARG A 380 12.47 -32.04 29.51
CA ARG A 380 11.84 -33.32 29.92
C ARG A 380 11.64 -34.32 28.78
N ARG A 381 12.07 -33.99 27.56
CA ARG A 381 12.13 -34.92 26.43
C ARG A 381 13.30 -35.91 26.51
N GLU A 382 14.08 -35.84 27.59
CA GLU A 382 15.06 -36.86 28.01
C GLU A 382 14.44 -38.22 28.40
N GLY A 383 13.10 -38.32 28.45
CA GLY A 383 12.40 -39.59 28.68
C GLY A 383 12.35 -40.55 27.49
N VAL A 384 13.02 -40.24 26.36
CA VAL A 384 13.14 -41.17 25.22
C VAL A 384 14.07 -42.32 25.59
N GLU A 385 15.28 -42.05 26.11
CA GLU A 385 16.23 -43.10 26.49
C GLU A 385 15.67 -44.05 27.57
N LYS A 386 14.93 -43.50 28.55
CA LYS A 386 14.31 -44.30 29.63
C LYS A 386 13.10 -45.12 29.16
N ARG A 387 12.46 -44.72 28.05
CA ARG A 387 11.38 -45.49 27.40
C ARG A 387 11.97 -46.54 26.47
N ASP A 388 12.99 -46.17 25.69
CA ASP A 388 13.75 -47.05 24.80
C ASP A 388 14.44 -48.19 25.57
N ALA A 389 14.90 -47.93 26.81
CA ALA A 389 15.45 -48.95 27.70
C ALA A 389 14.40 -49.90 28.30
N LYS A 390 13.11 -49.54 28.27
CA LYS A 390 12.00 -50.37 28.78
C LYS A 390 11.22 -51.08 27.67
N THR A 391 11.34 -50.64 26.43
CA THR A 391 10.73 -51.29 25.28
C THR A 391 11.62 -52.43 24.78
N PRO A 392 11.04 -53.58 24.39
CA PRO A 392 11.83 -54.69 23.86
C PRO A 392 12.51 -54.29 22.55
N ASP A 393 13.78 -54.69 22.38
CA ASP A 393 14.65 -54.28 21.27
C ASP A 393 14.02 -54.46 19.88
N ILE A 394 13.18 -55.49 19.71
CA ILE A 394 12.47 -55.80 18.46
C ILE A 394 11.51 -54.66 18.05
N GLN A 395 10.77 -54.08 19.00
CA GLN A 395 9.84 -53.00 18.72
C GLN A 395 10.59 -51.69 18.42
N LEU A 396 11.72 -51.49 19.10
CA LEU A 396 12.60 -50.36 18.86
C LEU A 396 13.21 -50.40 17.46
N TYR A 397 13.64 -51.59 17.02
CA TYR A 397 14.17 -51.81 15.68
C TYR A 397 13.12 -51.54 14.58
N HIS A 398 11.90 -52.05 14.75
CA HIS A 398 10.81 -51.78 13.81
C HIS A 398 10.48 -50.29 13.71
N HIS A 399 10.40 -49.59 14.85
CA HIS A 399 10.13 -48.16 14.87
C HIS A 399 11.24 -47.35 14.19
N ARG A 400 12.52 -47.65 14.48
CA ARG A 400 13.68 -47.02 13.82
C ARG A 400 13.68 -47.24 12.31
N THR A 401 13.36 -48.46 11.88
CA THR A 401 13.29 -48.82 10.44
C THR A 401 12.17 -48.05 9.73
N ILE A 402 10.98 -47.99 10.31
CA ILE A 402 9.83 -47.25 9.74
C ILE A 402 10.15 -45.75 9.66
N HIS A 403 10.75 -45.18 10.71
CA HIS A 403 11.09 -43.76 10.73
C HIS A 403 12.18 -43.42 9.69
N SER A 404 13.20 -44.28 9.56
CA SER A 404 14.24 -44.16 8.53
C SER A 404 13.62 -44.18 7.13
N ASN A 405 12.81 -45.19 6.81
CA ASN A 405 12.16 -45.32 5.52
C ASN A 405 11.22 -44.13 5.22
N THR A 406 10.49 -43.65 6.22
CA THR A 406 9.59 -42.49 6.07
C THR A 406 10.38 -41.21 5.80
N SER A 407 11.54 -41.02 6.46
CA SER A 407 12.42 -39.89 6.21
C SER A 407 13.07 -39.93 4.82
N GLU A 408 13.45 -41.12 4.36
CA GLU A 408 13.98 -41.37 3.02
C GLU A 408 12.91 -41.05 1.95
N LEU A 409 11.67 -41.51 2.13
CA LEU A 409 10.54 -41.18 1.26
C LEU A 409 10.22 -39.68 1.20
N ARG A 410 10.27 -38.98 2.33
CA ARG A 410 10.08 -37.52 2.38
C ARG A 410 11.21 -36.78 1.65
N ASN A 411 12.45 -37.23 1.81
CA ASN A 411 13.59 -36.68 1.08
C ASN A 411 13.48 -36.93 -0.43
N MET A 412 12.98 -38.10 -0.85
CA MET A 412 12.67 -38.40 -2.25
C MET A 412 11.53 -37.53 -2.80
N ALA A 413 10.52 -37.21 -2.01
CA ALA A 413 9.44 -36.31 -2.42
C ALA A 413 9.91 -34.86 -2.61
N GLY A 414 11.01 -34.45 -1.96
CA GLY A 414 11.55 -33.08 -2.00
C GLY A 414 12.39 -32.73 -3.23
N GLY A 415 12.77 -33.68 -4.10
CA GLY A 415 13.61 -33.39 -5.27
C GLY A 415 13.54 -34.43 -6.39
N ARG A 416 13.64 -34.00 -7.66
CA ARG A 416 13.49 -34.87 -8.85
C ARG A 416 14.71 -35.75 -9.20
N ARG A 417 15.78 -35.75 -8.40
CA ARG A 417 16.97 -36.59 -8.60
C ARG A 417 17.46 -37.14 -7.26
N VAL A 418 16.80 -38.19 -6.77
CA VAL A 418 17.20 -38.88 -5.54
C VAL A 418 17.52 -40.34 -5.89
N PRO A 419 18.61 -40.92 -5.36
CA PRO A 419 18.94 -42.32 -5.58
C PRO A 419 17.80 -43.25 -5.12
N GLN A 420 17.76 -44.44 -5.74
CA GLN A 420 16.76 -45.47 -5.48
C GLN A 420 16.74 -45.85 -3.99
N PRO A 421 15.54 -46.09 -3.39
CA PRO A 421 15.45 -46.33 -1.96
C PRO A 421 16.26 -47.56 -1.53
N LEU A 422 16.96 -47.44 -0.41
CA LEU A 422 17.87 -48.46 0.13
C LEU A 422 17.18 -49.82 0.32
N SER A 423 15.87 -49.82 0.59
CA SER A 423 15.04 -51.02 0.73
C SER A 423 14.83 -51.81 -0.57
N THR A 424 15.17 -51.22 -1.72
CA THR A 424 15.03 -51.85 -3.04
C THR A 424 16.39 -52.18 -3.68
N LEU A 425 17.48 -51.94 -2.96
CA LEU A 425 18.78 -52.45 -3.36
C LEU A 425 18.77 -53.98 -3.23
N PRO A 426 19.26 -54.71 -4.24
CA PRO A 426 19.30 -56.16 -4.18
C PRO A 426 20.25 -56.61 -3.06
N LEU A 427 19.74 -57.42 -2.13
CA LEU A 427 20.51 -57.97 -1.00
C LEU A 427 21.68 -58.85 -1.46
N PHE A 428 21.64 -59.30 -2.72
CA PHE A 428 22.63 -60.15 -3.36
C PHE A 428 22.88 -59.63 -4.78
N ASN A 429 24.15 -59.61 -5.19
CA ASN A 429 24.49 -59.22 -6.55
C ASN A 429 24.21 -60.41 -7.47
N ALA A 430 23.13 -60.38 -8.25
CA ALA A 430 22.62 -61.52 -9.02
C ALA A 430 23.63 -62.09 -10.06
N ARG A 431 24.72 -61.37 -10.34
CA ARG A 431 25.72 -61.75 -11.34
C ARG A 431 26.98 -62.41 -10.75
N THR A 432 27.25 -62.26 -9.46
CA THR A 432 28.46 -62.79 -8.81
C THR A 432 28.19 -63.65 -7.57
N GLY A 433 26.95 -63.71 -7.06
CA GLY A 433 26.60 -64.55 -5.91
C GLY A 433 27.17 -64.08 -4.57
N ASP A 434 28.02 -63.04 -4.57
CA ASP A 434 28.60 -62.50 -3.35
C ASP A 434 27.55 -61.77 -2.50
N ARG A 435 27.48 -62.19 -1.24
CA ARG A 435 26.71 -61.53 -0.19
C ARG A 435 27.54 -60.35 0.31
N LYS A 436 27.10 -59.12 0.04
CA LYS A 436 27.69 -57.97 0.74
C LYS A 436 27.35 -58.10 2.24
N PRO A 437 28.32 -57.92 3.16
CA PRO A 437 27.98 -57.75 4.56
C PRO A 437 27.07 -56.51 4.70
N PRO A 438 26.20 -56.46 5.72
CA PRO A 438 25.54 -55.21 6.08
C PRO A 438 26.64 -54.17 6.26
N ALA A 439 26.48 -52.99 5.67
CA ALA A 439 27.45 -51.92 5.81
C ALA A 439 27.57 -51.58 7.31
N GLU A 440 28.60 -52.15 7.93
CA GLU A 440 29.17 -51.68 9.18
C GLU A 440 29.40 -50.18 8.98
N ALA A 441 28.75 -49.41 9.84
CA ALA A 441 28.95 -47.99 9.92
C ALA A 441 30.46 -47.70 9.92
N LEU A 442 30.83 -46.74 9.07
CA LEU A 442 32.12 -46.08 8.97
C LEU A 442 32.84 -46.00 10.32
N LEU A 443 33.70 -46.98 10.60
CA LEU A 443 34.85 -46.80 11.47
C LEU A 443 35.98 -46.28 10.58
N LEU A 444 36.25 -44.98 10.66
CA LEU A 444 37.54 -44.41 10.29
C LEU A 444 38.33 -44.14 11.59
N PRO A 445 39.66 -44.37 11.56
CA PRO A 445 40.49 -44.51 12.74
C PRO A 445 41.04 -43.15 13.18
N ASP A 446 41.21 -42.96 14.49
CA ASP A 446 42.29 -42.12 15.00
C ASP A 446 42.66 -42.60 16.41
N SER A 447 43.85 -43.17 16.53
CA SER A 447 44.58 -43.32 17.78
C SER A 447 45.88 -42.54 17.65
N PRO A 448 46.32 -41.84 18.70
CA PRO A 448 47.74 -41.67 18.93
C PRO A 448 48.15 -42.45 20.19
N HIS A 449 48.99 -43.46 19.96
CA HIS A 449 50.15 -43.87 20.75
C HIS A 449 50.10 -43.76 22.29
N HIS A 450 50.29 -44.90 22.97
CA HIS A 450 51.51 -45.21 23.75
C HIS A 450 51.67 -46.73 23.91
N GLY A 451 52.91 -47.20 23.77
CA GLY A 451 53.30 -48.60 23.64
C GLY A 451 53.43 -49.40 24.96
N PRO A 452 53.89 -50.67 24.85
CA PRO A 452 53.61 -51.76 25.78
C PRO A 452 54.76 -52.09 26.76
N GLY A 453 54.45 -52.80 27.84
CA GLY A 453 55.42 -53.29 28.83
C GLY A 453 54.94 -54.50 29.63
N ILE A 454 55.06 -55.68 29.03
CA ILE A 454 55.46 -57.01 29.55
C ILE A 454 55.65 -57.14 31.10
N LEU A 455 55.00 -58.12 31.76
CA LEU A 455 55.60 -59.38 32.30
C LEU A 455 54.75 -60.08 33.41
N ASN A 456 54.53 -61.38 33.21
CA ASN A 456 54.46 -62.53 34.14
C ASN A 456 53.47 -62.70 35.31
N GLN A 457 52.74 -63.82 35.20
CA GLN A 457 52.67 -65.02 36.06
C GLN A 457 52.37 -64.92 37.57
N HIS A 458 51.33 -65.71 37.94
CA HIS A 458 51.17 -66.57 39.13
C HIS A 458 51.32 -65.96 40.54
N PHE A 459 50.25 -66.01 41.35
CA PHE A 459 50.05 -67.00 42.44
C PHE A 459 48.81 -66.67 43.29
N HIS A 460 48.02 -67.71 43.55
CA HIS A 460 47.21 -68.07 44.73
C HIS A 460 46.88 -67.10 45.89
N LEU A 461 45.61 -67.26 46.34
CA LEU A 461 45.10 -67.47 47.70
C LEU A 461 45.06 -66.34 48.76
N PHE A 462 43.88 -66.26 49.39
CA PHE A 462 43.52 -65.68 50.71
C PHE A 462 43.88 -64.20 50.94
N ARG A 463 42.92 -63.32 51.26
CA ARG A 463 42.05 -63.36 52.44
C ARG A 463 40.86 -62.42 52.26
#